data_AF-A0A847ZEU3-F1
#
_entry.id   AF-A0A847ZEU3-F1
#
_cell.length_a   1.000
_cell.length_b   1.000
_cell.length_c   1.000
_cell.angle_alpha   90.00
_cell.angle_beta   90.00
_cell.angle_gamma   90.00
#
_symmetry.space_group_name_H-M   'P 1'
#
loop_
_entity.id
_entity.type
_entity.pdbx_description
1 polymer ?
#
loop_
_entity_poly.entity_id
_entity_poly.type
_entity_poly.pdbx_seq_one_letter_code
_entity_poly.pdbx_strand_id
1 'polypeptide(L)'
;MEMTVYNPQKGRLETIDVEINKNNTTWFNNDQTPRHIRRITDYHNGMIIAEFDYTYPIWLYNVTRADIAFNAQKAKKLRRQFD
;
A
#
# COMPACT_ATOMS: atom_id res chain seq x y z
N MET A 1 -2.03 13.59 5.77
CA MET A 1 -2.47 14.00 4.42
C MET A 1 -3.63 13.13 4.03
N GLU A 2 -4.64 13.71 3.38
CA GLU A 2 -5.79 12.93 2.92
C GLU A 2 -5.45 12.13 1.65
N MET A 3 -5.93 10.89 1.60
CA MET A 3 -5.74 10.00 0.46
C MET A 3 -6.95 9.07 0.30
N THR A 4 -7.41 8.90 -0.94
CA THR A 4 -8.42 7.90 -1.27
C THR A 4 -7.78 6.54 -1.50
N VAL A 5 -8.24 5.53 -0.78
CA VAL A 5 -7.77 4.14 -0.89
C VAL A 5 -8.93 3.20 -1.16
N TYR A 6 -8.66 2.08 -1.84
CA TYR A 6 -9.59 0.98 -1.93
C TYR A 6 -9.45 0.05 -0.72
N ASN A 7 -10.57 -0.21 -0.05
CA ASN A 7 -10.66 -1.19 1.02
C ASN A 7 -11.29 -2.48 0.48
N PRO A 8 -10.50 -3.53 0.20
CA PRO A 8 -11.02 -4.77 -0.32
C PRO A 8 -11.94 -5.50 0.67
N GLN A 9 -11.72 -5.38 1.99
CA GLN A 9 -12.57 -6.02 3.00
C GLN A 9 -13.97 -5.41 3.07
N LYS A 10 -14.12 -4.12 2.72
CA LYS A 10 -15.43 -3.44 2.64
C LYS A 10 -15.96 -3.32 1.22
N GLY A 11 -15.16 -3.67 0.20
CA GLY A 11 -15.52 -3.54 -1.20
C GLY A 11 -15.76 -2.10 -1.67
N ARG A 12 -15.16 -1.08 -1.03
CA ARG A 12 -15.41 0.34 -1.36
C ARG A 12 -14.17 1.22 -1.21
N LEU A 13 -14.22 2.39 -1.82
CA LEU A 13 -13.24 3.45 -1.61
C LEU A 13 -13.48 4.15 -0.26
N GLU A 14 -12.41 4.52 0.42
CA GLU A 14 -12.42 5.30 1.65
C GLU A 14 -11.38 6.42 1.55
N THR A 15 -11.75 7.62 2.03
CA THR A 15 -10.79 8.70 2.24
C THR A 15 -10.24 8.57 3.65
N ILE A 16 -8.92 8.45 3.75
CA ILE A 16 -8.19 8.30 5.00
C ILE A 16 -7.22 9.45 5.17
N ASP A 17 -6.97 9.86 6.42
CA ASP A 17 -5.87 10.75 6.75
C ASP A 17 -4.66 9.90 7.15
N VAL A 18 -3.62 9.92 6.32
CA VAL A 18 -2.38 9.18 6.52
C VAL A 18 -1.20 10.14 6.63
N GLU A 19 -0.38 9.97 7.65
CA GLU A 19 0.92 10.61 7.70
C GLU A 19 1.93 9.75 6.93
N ILE A 20 2.69 10.33 6.00
CA ILE A 20 3.75 9.62 5.28
C ILE A 20 5.09 10.13 5.80
N ASN A 21 5.85 9.26 6.46
CA ASN A 21 7.17 9.59 6.98
C ASN A 21 8.15 8.42 6.82
N LYS A 22 9.42 8.64 7.17
CA LYS A 22 10.48 7.64 7.01
C LYS A 22 10.32 6.43 7.95
N ASN A 23 9.54 6.57 9.03
CA ASN A 23 9.38 5.53 10.03
C ASN A 23 8.28 4.53 9.67
N ASN A 24 7.24 4.97 8.96
CA ASN A 24 6.11 4.12 8.58
C ASN A 24 6.08 3.74 7.10
N THR A 25 6.89 4.38 6.26
CA THR A 25 6.83 4.19 4.80
C THR A 25 8.15 3.69 4.24
N THR A 26 8.06 2.68 3.37
CA THR A 26 9.16 2.23 2.53
C THR A 26 8.84 2.58 1.08
N TRP A 27 9.75 3.34 0.45
CA TRP A 27 9.64 3.77 -0.95
C TRP A 27 10.51 2.90 -1.85
N PHE A 28 10.01 2.54 -3.02
CA PHE A 28 10.70 1.74 -4.03
C PHE A 28 10.84 2.57 -5.31
N ASN A 29 11.83 3.47 -5.34
CA ASN A 29 11.97 4.45 -6.43
C ASN A 29 12.87 3.97 -7.58
N ASN A 30 13.32 2.71 -7.56
CA ASN A 30 14.33 2.21 -8.49
C ASN A 30 13.77 1.93 -9.90
N ASP A 31 12.44 1.82 -10.03
CA ASP A 31 11.77 1.48 -11.28
C ASP A 31 10.35 2.07 -11.25
N GLN A 32 9.96 2.81 -12.30
CA GLN A 32 8.65 3.46 -12.43
C GLN A 32 7.70 2.69 -13.37
N THR A 33 7.99 1.42 -13.62
CA THR A 33 7.12 0.55 -14.43
C THR A 33 5.70 0.49 -13.84
N PRO A 34 4.64 0.67 -14.66
CA PRO A 34 3.26 0.53 -14.20
C PRO A 34 3.01 -0.80 -13.48
N ARG A 35 2.13 -0.81 -12.48
CA ARG A 35 1.85 -1.97 -11.61
C ARG A 35 3.05 -2.49 -10.81
N HIS A 36 4.15 -1.73 -10.73
CA HIS A 36 5.20 -1.98 -9.74
C HIS A 36 4.84 -1.23 -8.46
N ILE A 37 5.17 -1.82 -7.32
CA ILE A 37 4.91 -1.21 -6.03
C ILE A 37 5.82 0.01 -5.89
N ARG A 38 5.20 1.18 -5.72
CA ARG A 38 5.88 2.46 -5.48
C ARG A 38 6.22 2.64 -4.01
N ARG A 39 5.28 2.28 -3.13
CA ARG A 39 5.49 2.35 -1.69
C ARG A 39 4.58 1.39 -0.93
N ILE A 40 5.02 1.08 0.27
CA ILE A 40 4.21 0.47 1.33
C ILE A 40 4.26 1.36 2.57
N THR A 41 3.10 1.58 3.19
CA THR A 41 2.96 2.48 4.35
C THR A 41 2.14 1.79 5.44
N ASP A 42 2.70 1.64 6.64
CA ASP A 42 1.94 1.16 7.80
C ASP A 42 0.86 2.17 8.18
N TYR A 43 -0.37 1.68 8.39
CA TYR A 43 -1.52 2.49 8.76
C TYR A 43 -2.55 1.68 9.54
N HIS A 44 -2.92 2.15 10.74
CA HIS A 44 -3.90 1.53 11.65
C HIS A 44 -3.81 0.00 11.72
N ASN A 45 -2.67 -0.52 12.18
CA ASN A 45 -2.41 -1.97 12.30
C ASN A 45 -2.60 -2.75 10.99
N GLY A 46 -2.38 -2.06 9.87
CA GLY A 46 -2.45 -2.57 8.52
C GLY A 46 -1.41 -1.88 7.64
N MET A 47 -1.55 -2.08 6.34
CA MET A 47 -0.59 -1.58 5.36
C MET A 47 -1.31 -1.09 4.12
N ILE A 48 -0.92 0.08 3.67
CA ILE A 48 -1.33 0.65 2.39
C ILE A 48 -0.28 0.28 1.35
N ILE A 49 -0.72 -0.25 0.21
CA ILE A 49 0.12 -0.59 -0.93
C ILE A 49 -0.25 0.34 -2.09
N ALA A 50 0.72 1.12 -2.57
CA ALA A 50 0.54 2.01 -3.72
C ALA A 50 1.47 1.57 -4.87
N GLU A 51 0.93 1.57 -6.09
CA GLU A 51 1.68 1.26 -7.32
C GLU A 51 2.15 2.55 -8.04
N PHE A 52 2.94 2.40 -9.09
CA PHE A 52 3.35 3.48 -10.00
C PHE A 52 2.30 3.85 -11.05
N ASP A 53 1.08 3.34 -10.96
CA ASP A 53 0.00 3.65 -11.86
C ASP A 53 -1.01 4.65 -11.25
N TYR A 54 -2.04 5.00 -12.01
CA TYR A 54 -3.15 5.85 -11.56
C TYR A 54 -4.24 5.04 -10.83
N THR A 55 -3.93 3.84 -10.32
CA THR A 55 -4.91 3.06 -9.54
C THR A 55 -4.97 3.56 -8.11
N TYR A 56 -6.09 3.27 -7.45
CA TYR A 56 -6.20 3.53 -6.03
C TYR A 56 -5.23 2.63 -5.24
N PRO A 57 -4.47 3.19 -4.29
CA PRO A 57 -3.76 2.38 -3.30
C PRO A 57 -4.76 1.49 -2.57
N ILE A 58 -4.35 0.29 -2.21
CA ILE A 58 -5.18 -0.63 -1.42
C ILE A 58 -4.77 -0.55 0.04
N TRP A 59 -5.73 -0.67 0.95
CA TRP A 59 -5.48 -0.74 2.39
C TRP A 59 -5.83 -2.13 2.93
N LEU A 60 -4.80 -2.86 3.36
CA LEU A 60 -4.92 -4.20 3.94
C LEU A 60 -4.85 -4.14 5.46
N TYR A 61 -5.69 -4.91 6.14
CA TYR A 61 -5.73 -4.98 7.61
C TYR A 61 -4.86 -6.13 8.12
N ASN A 62 -4.36 -6.02 9.35
CA ASN A 62 -3.62 -7.08 10.06
C ASN A 62 -2.34 -7.55 9.35
N VAL A 63 -1.83 -6.76 8.42
CA VAL A 63 -0.54 -6.98 7.75
C VAL A 63 0.18 -5.67 7.71
N THR A 64 1.41 -5.64 8.23
CA THR A 64 2.31 -4.49 8.24
C THR A 64 3.43 -4.68 7.22
N ARG A 65 4.20 -3.62 6.95
CA ARG A 65 5.42 -3.76 6.13
C ARG A 65 6.47 -4.64 6.81
N ALA A 66 6.49 -4.75 8.14
CA ALA A 66 7.40 -5.62 8.85
C ALA A 66 7.10 -7.11 8.63
N ASP A 67 5.81 -7.49 8.57
CA ASP A 67 5.38 -8.89 8.33
C ASP A 67 5.85 -9.41 6.96
N ILE A 68 5.99 -8.51 5.99
CA ILE A 68 6.53 -8.82 4.67
C ILE A 68 8.01 -8.47 4.51
N ALA A 69 8.73 -8.20 5.60
CA ALA A 69 10.14 -7.80 5.59
C ALA A 69 10.46 -6.65 4.62
N PHE A 70 9.57 -5.66 4.57
CA PHE A 70 9.71 -4.45 3.74
C PHE A 70 9.88 -4.74 2.23
N ASN A 71 9.35 -5.86 1.74
CA ASN A 71 9.65 -6.38 0.41
C ASN A 71 8.56 -6.06 -0.64
N ALA A 72 8.93 -5.32 -1.69
CA ALA A 72 8.03 -4.95 -2.78
C ALA A 72 7.39 -6.14 -3.52
N GLN A 73 8.12 -7.24 -3.73
CA GLN A 73 7.58 -8.41 -4.43
C GLN A 73 6.51 -9.13 -3.59
N LYS A 74 6.71 -9.22 -2.26
CA LYS A 74 5.68 -9.76 -1.35
C LYS A 74 4.45 -8.85 -1.31
N ALA A 75 4.62 -7.53 -1.28
CA ALA A 75 3.52 -6.57 -1.39
C ALA A 75 2.73 -6.75 -2.70
N LYS A 76 3.42 -6.91 -3.84
CA LYS A 76 2.81 -7.17 -5.14
C LYS A 76 1.99 -8.46 -5.15
N LYS A 77 2.48 -9.53 -4.51
CA LYS A 77 1.74 -10.79 -4.38
C LYS A 77 0.47 -10.63 -3.54
N LEU A 78 0.52 -9.88 -2.45
CA LEU A 78 -0.65 -9.60 -1.61
C LEU A 78 -1.71 -8.80 -2.38
N ARG A 79 -1.30 -7.73 -3.08
CA ARG A 79 -2.24 -6.91 -3.86
C ARG A 79 -3.01 -7.70 -4.89
N ARG A 80 -2.35 -8.59 -5.63
CA ARG A 80 -2.97 -9.45 -6.66
C ARG A 80 -4.08 -10.36 -6.15
N GLN A 81 -4.20 -10.57 -4.84
CA GLN A 81 -5.31 -11.34 -4.26
C GLN A 81 -6.63 -10.56 -4.25
N PHE A 82 -6.57 -9.26 -4.54
CA PHE A 82 -7.69 -8.32 -4.50
C PHE A 82 -7.88 -7.59 -5.83
N ASP A 83 -7.21 -8.04 -6.90
CA ASP A 83 -7.40 -7.59 -8.29
C ASP A 83 -8.65 -8.24 -8.91
#